data_AF-R7QGW4-F1
#
_entry.id   AF-R7QGW4-F1
#
_cell.length_a   1.000
_cell.length_b   1.000
_cell.length_c   1.000
_cell.angle_alpha   90.00
_cell.angle_beta   90.00
_cell.angle_gamma   90.00
#
_symmetry.space_group_name_H-M   'P 1'
#
loop_
_entity.id
_entity.type
_entity.pdbx_description
1 polymer ?
#
loop_
_entity_poly.entity_id
_entity_poly.type
_entity_poly.pdbx_seq_one_letter_code
_entity_poly.pdbx_strand_id
1 'polypeptide(L)'
;MRHASVRSHLIGTVRRHPSFENQGFPAEKQLLSHDMSPCFVNIQPVHDDTATNTMSSAKRLAERARKARGEGDPRQARKRHKGEKSDGIRDAPPPGIAERVLAAERRMSHRLSHDLWYEDPIACTYNPLVYASEAHEWYTKKFANSRKEILLVGLNPEPLGMGQTGIPFGDISVVRDWMGLPETVSIKKPENEHPKRPVTGLEEPLTDTSGHRLWNEWARATHGENPEAFFERFFVYTYCPLMFLRKSGKLISPNMIHPYERLKVSEICDEALRAVVAALRPRMVVGIGGWPMERSRFALKDFVKKGMVIGSLMHPNPSSSLANPGWAEKTKKRVQELIAEMMATEDVWVNTRSGKRVRD
;
A
#
# COMPACT_ATOMS: atom_id res chain seq x y z
N MET A 1 -36.17 27.93 -60.23
CA MET A 1 -35.56 27.69 -58.91
C MET A 1 -36.68 27.54 -57.90
N ARG A 2 -36.93 26.31 -57.42
CA ARG A 2 -38.14 25.93 -56.69
C ARG A 2 -37.90 26.04 -55.18
N HIS A 3 -38.66 26.91 -54.52
CA HIS A 3 -38.99 26.79 -53.10
C HIS A 3 -40.11 25.76 -52.94
N ALA A 4 -39.96 24.83 -52.01
CA ALA A 4 -41.05 24.02 -51.50
C ALA A 4 -40.80 23.67 -50.03
N SER A 5 -41.55 24.32 -49.15
CA SER A 5 -41.93 23.79 -47.84
C SER A 5 -43.22 23.00 -48.03
N VAL A 6 -43.40 21.88 -47.31
CA VAL A 6 -44.63 21.48 -46.58
C VAL A 6 -44.60 19.99 -46.17
N ARG A 7 -44.64 19.79 -44.85
CA ARG A 7 -45.35 18.79 -44.00
C ARG A 7 -45.32 17.27 -44.31
N SER A 8 -44.93 16.52 -43.27
CA SER A 8 -45.59 15.29 -42.81
C SER A 8 -45.58 15.27 -41.26
N HIS A 9 -46.73 15.51 -40.61
CA HIS A 9 -47.65 14.55 -39.98
C HIS A 9 -47.09 13.75 -38.79
N LEU A 10 -47.53 14.17 -37.59
CA LEU A 10 -47.54 13.43 -36.33
C LEU A 10 -48.36 12.13 -36.44
N ILE A 11 -47.87 11.04 -35.84
CA ILE A 11 -48.69 10.14 -34.99
C ILE A 11 -47.79 9.64 -33.84
N GLY A 12 -48.20 9.94 -32.61
CA GLY A 12 -47.56 9.43 -31.39
C GLY A 12 -47.99 8.01 -31.05
N THR A 13 -47.18 7.34 -30.22
CA THR A 13 -47.68 6.29 -29.33
C THR A 13 -46.79 6.21 -28.12
N VAL A 14 -47.31 6.74 -27.01
CA VAL A 14 -46.84 6.49 -25.65
C VAL A 14 -47.09 5.00 -25.35
N ARG A 15 -46.04 4.25 -25.01
CA ARG A 15 -46.20 2.96 -24.32
C ARG A 15 -45.48 2.99 -22.97
N ARG A 16 -46.29 2.64 -21.98
CA ARG A 16 -46.03 2.64 -20.55
C ARG A 16 -44.97 1.59 -20.18
N HIS A 17 -44.22 1.91 -19.14
CA HIS A 17 -43.45 0.98 -18.32
C HIS A 17 -44.24 -0.29 -17.95
N PRO A 18 -43.54 -1.42 -17.86
CA PRO A 18 -43.75 -2.39 -16.79
C PRO A 18 -42.63 -2.24 -15.76
N SER A 19 -43.06 -1.95 -14.53
CA SER A 19 -42.39 -2.29 -13.27
C SER A 19 -42.38 -3.82 -13.06
N PHE A 20 -41.67 -4.26 -12.02
CA PHE A 20 -41.37 -5.64 -11.59
C PHE A 20 -40.14 -6.24 -12.31
N GLU A 21 -39.12 -6.78 -11.65
CA GLU A 21 -39.08 -7.44 -10.35
C GLU A 21 -37.63 -7.48 -9.82
N ASN A 22 -37.48 -7.24 -8.52
CA ASN A 22 -36.24 -7.39 -7.76
C ASN A 22 -35.76 -8.85 -7.83
N GLN A 23 -34.71 -9.13 -8.60
CA GLN A 23 -33.97 -10.38 -8.46
C GLN A 23 -32.93 -10.20 -7.36
N GLY A 24 -33.23 -10.80 -6.20
CA GLY A 24 -32.40 -10.79 -5.02
C GLY A 24 -31.06 -11.50 -5.22
N PHE A 25 -30.02 -10.89 -4.68
CA PHE A 25 -28.76 -11.55 -4.40
C PHE A 25 -28.98 -12.62 -3.30
N PRO A 26 -28.52 -13.87 -3.47
CA PRO A 26 -28.61 -14.84 -2.40
C PRO A 26 -27.65 -14.44 -1.27
N ALA A 27 -28.23 -14.21 -0.09
CA ALA A 27 -27.52 -14.05 1.16
C ALA A 27 -26.97 -15.42 1.60
N GLU A 28 -25.64 -15.54 1.69
CA GLU A 28 -25.00 -16.63 2.42
C GLU A 28 -25.30 -16.48 3.91
N LYS A 29 -26.21 -17.33 4.41
CA LYS A 29 -26.34 -17.63 5.83
C LYS A 29 -25.98 -19.10 6.05
N GLN A 30 -25.22 -19.29 7.12
CA GLN A 30 -25.13 -20.48 7.98
C GLN A 30 -24.15 -21.60 7.61
N LEU A 31 -22.97 -21.52 8.23
CA LEU A 31 -22.32 -22.64 8.94
C LEU A 31 -21.48 -22.06 10.08
N LEU A 32 -22.16 -21.68 11.16
CA LEU A 32 -21.57 -21.42 12.48
C LEU A 32 -22.38 -22.20 13.51
N SER A 33 -21.89 -23.38 13.86
CA SER A 33 -22.23 -24.05 15.12
C SER A 33 -21.17 -25.10 15.40
N HIS A 34 -20.04 -24.70 15.95
CA HIS A 34 -19.27 -25.56 16.85
C HIS A 34 -18.95 -24.73 18.10
N ASP A 35 -19.50 -25.24 19.18
CA ASP A 35 -19.40 -24.82 20.57
C ASP A 35 -17.93 -24.80 21.01
N MET A 36 -17.44 -23.64 21.45
CA MET A 36 -16.15 -23.50 22.13
C MET A 36 -16.42 -22.80 23.46
N SER A 37 -16.89 -23.58 24.43
CA SER A 37 -16.89 -23.23 25.84
C SER A 37 -15.44 -23.01 26.33
N PRO A 38 -15.09 -21.89 26.98
CA PRO A 38 -13.80 -21.75 27.63
C PRO A 38 -13.80 -22.55 28.95
N CYS A 39 -12.95 -23.57 29.02
CA CYS A 39 -12.59 -24.22 30.28
C CYS A 39 -11.83 -23.21 31.17
N PHE A 40 -12.51 -22.64 32.16
CA PHE A 40 -11.85 -21.94 33.27
C PHE A 40 -11.24 -22.98 34.22
N VAL A 41 -9.92 -23.10 34.20
CA VAL A 41 -9.18 -23.78 35.28
C VAL A 41 -8.99 -22.78 36.40
N ASN A 42 -9.64 -23.05 37.53
CA ASN A 42 -9.55 -22.29 38.76
C ASN A 42 -8.23 -22.64 39.47
N ILE A 43 -7.24 -21.75 39.45
CA ILE A 43 -6.01 -21.89 40.24
C ILE A 43 -6.10 -20.91 41.41
N GLN A 44 -6.29 -21.46 42.61
CA GLN A 44 -6.16 -20.71 43.86
C GLN A 44 -4.68 -20.40 44.13
N PRO A 45 -4.32 -19.20 44.61
CA PRO A 45 -2.95 -18.92 45.01
C PRO A 45 -2.67 -19.56 46.38
N VAL A 46 -1.63 -20.41 46.42
CA VAL A 46 -1.01 -20.87 47.66
C VAL A 46 -0.01 -19.79 48.10
N HIS A 47 -0.21 -19.20 49.27
CA HIS A 47 0.78 -18.34 49.92
C HIS A 47 1.92 -19.21 50.48
N ASP A 48 3.16 -18.90 50.08
CA ASP A 48 4.38 -19.51 50.64
C ASP A 48 5.36 -18.41 51.11
N ASP A 49 5.46 -18.26 52.44
CA ASP A 49 6.22 -17.22 53.16
C ASP A 49 7.72 -17.55 53.33
N THR A 50 8.38 -18.13 52.31
CA THR A 50 9.79 -18.56 52.41
C THR A 50 10.78 -17.79 51.53
N ALA A 51 10.32 -16.82 50.71
CA ALA A 51 11.16 -16.15 49.71
C ALA A 51 12.14 -15.08 50.25
N THR A 52 11.97 -14.58 51.48
CA THR A 52 12.79 -13.47 52.00
C THR A 52 14.11 -13.92 52.63
N ASN A 53 14.24 -15.18 53.05
CA ASN A 53 15.45 -15.67 53.72
C ASN A 53 16.54 -16.22 52.77
N THR A 54 16.18 -16.57 51.53
CA THR A 54 17.11 -17.15 50.53
C THR A 54 17.97 -16.11 49.82
N MET A 55 17.44 -14.91 49.53
CA MET A 55 18.20 -13.82 48.89
C MET A 55 19.36 -13.28 49.75
N SER A 56 19.20 -13.31 51.07
CA SER A 56 20.21 -12.87 52.05
C SER A 56 21.43 -13.78 52.07
N SER A 57 21.21 -15.09 51.93
CA SER A 57 22.27 -16.10 51.92
C SER A 57 23.03 -16.14 50.59
N ALA A 58 22.33 -15.96 49.46
CA ALA A 58 22.95 -15.88 48.14
C ALA A 58 23.88 -14.66 47.97
N LYS A 59 23.48 -13.49 48.49
CA LYS A 59 24.32 -12.27 48.47
C LYS A 59 25.62 -12.46 49.25
N ARG A 60 25.56 -13.08 50.43
CA ARG A 60 26.76 -13.33 51.26
C ARG A 60 27.72 -14.34 50.63
N LEU A 61 27.20 -15.33 49.90
CA LEU A 61 28.02 -16.29 49.17
C LEU A 61 28.75 -15.63 47.98
N ALA A 62 28.06 -14.77 47.23
CA ALA A 62 28.63 -14.02 46.11
C ALA A 62 29.72 -13.03 46.56
N GLU A 63 29.54 -12.39 47.71
CA GLU A 63 30.51 -11.44 48.26
C GLU A 63 31.79 -12.12 48.78
N ARG A 64 31.65 -13.31 49.41
CA ARG A 64 32.80 -14.17 49.77
C ARG A 64 33.56 -14.66 48.53
N ALA A 65 32.85 -15.05 47.47
CA ALA A 65 33.45 -15.51 46.22
C ALA A 65 34.20 -14.41 45.45
N ARG A 66 33.81 -13.14 45.60
CA ARG A 66 34.51 -11.97 45.04
C ARG A 66 35.78 -11.63 45.80
N LYS A 67 35.71 -11.65 47.14
CA LYS A 67 36.87 -11.39 48.00
C LYS A 67 37.98 -12.44 47.80
N ALA A 68 37.61 -13.69 47.53
CA ALA A 68 38.55 -14.76 47.19
C ALA A 68 39.23 -14.58 45.81
N ARG A 69 38.66 -13.79 44.90
CA ARG A 69 39.21 -13.51 43.55
C ARG A 69 39.98 -12.19 43.46
N GLY A 70 40.11 -11.44 44.56
CA GLY A 70 40.76 -10.13 44.55
C GLY A 70 40.00 -9.05 43.77
N GLU A 71 38.71 -9.26 43.48
CA GLU A 71 37.89 -8.29 42.74
C GLU A 71 37.48 -7.13 43.66
N GLY A 72 37.94 -5.92 43.34
CA GLY A 72 37.62 -4.69 44.08
C GLY A 72 36.17 -4.21 43.89
N ASP A 73 35.74 -3.27 44.74
CA ASP A 73 34.36 -2.76 44.79
C ASP A 73 33.90 -2.15 43.44
N PRO A 74 32.84 -2.68 42.79
CA PRO A 74 32.32 -2.16 41.52
C PRO A 74 31.86 -0.70 41.58
N ARG A 75 31.61 -0.14 42.77
CA ARG A 75 31.27 1.28 42.94
C ARG A 75 32.45 2.22 42.69
N GLN A 76 33.68 1.73 42.82
CA GLN A 76 34.89 2.52 42.55
C GLN A 76 35.25 2.54 41.05
N ALA A 77 34.94 1.47 40.30
CA ALA A 77 35.14 1.42 38.84
C ALA A 77 34.30 2.49 38.11
N ARG A 78 33.10 2.79 38.62
CA ARG A 78 32.18 3.79 38.06
C ARG A 78 32.65 5.25 38.21
N LYS A 79 33.65 5.52 39.06
CA LYS A 79 34.18 6.89 39.28
C LYS A 79 35.40 7.23 38.41
N ARG A 80 36.03 6.26 37.72
CA ARG A 80 37.23 6.52 36.90
C ARG A 80 36.96 6.91 35.44
N HIS A 81 35.72 6.77 34.94
CA HIS A 81 35.32 7.16 33.58
C HIS A 81 34.50 8.48 33.51
N LYS A 82 34.81 9.47 34.35
CA LYS A 82 34.15 10.79 34.32
C LYS A 82 35.00 11.92 33.73
N GLY A 83 36.00 11.59 32.90
CA GLY A 83 37.02 12.54 32.44
C GLY A 83 37.40 12.48 30.96
N GLU A 84 36.68 11.76 30.11
CA GLU A 84 36.88 11.82 28.65
C GLU A 84 35.64 12.44 28.02
N LYS A 85 35.83 13.64 27.42
CA LYS A 85 34.84 14.22 26.53
C LYS A 85 34.73 13.28 25.33
N SER A 86 33.68 12.45 25.31
CA SER A 86 33.23 11.84 24.08
C SER A 86 32.78 12.98 23.18
N ASP A 87 33.56 13.30 22.15
CA ASP A 87 33.09 14.14 21.06
C ASP A 87 31.73 13.58 20.62
N GLY A 88 30.70 14.41 20.79
CA GLY A 88 29.32 13.98 20.63
C GLY A 88 29.11 13.39 19.24
N ILE A 89 28.87 12.09 19.18
CA ILE A 89 28.17 11.50 18.05
C ILE A 89 26.81 12.20 18.03
N ARG A 90 26.69 13.24 17.20
CA ARG A 90 25.40 13.83 16.90
C ARG A 90 24.61 12.72 16.25
N ASP A 91 23.54 12.26 16.90
CA ASP A 91 22.60 11.30 16.31
C ASP A 91 22.27 11.78 14.90
N ALA A 92 22.49 10.93 13.90
CA ALA A 92 22.18 11.28 12.52
C ALA A 92 20.71 11.74 12.44
N PRO A 93 20.40 12.76 11.63
CA PRO A 93 19.01 13.19 11.47
C PRO A 93 18.14 11.99 11.06
N PRO A 94 16.87 11.94 11.50
CA PRO A 94 15.99 10.83 11.15
C PRO A 94 15.91 10.70 9.62
N PRO A 95 15.81 9.48 9.09
CA PRO A 95 15.75 9.26 7.64
C PRO A 95 14.64 10.10 7.00
N GLY A 96 14.88 10.60 5.79
CA GLY A 96 13.88 11.35 5.03
C GLY A 96 12.63 10.53 4.71
N ILE A 97 11.62 11.18 4.13
CA ILE A 97 10.33 10.52 3.85
C ILE A 97 10.53 9.35 2.88
N ALA A 98 11.27 9.56 1.80
CA ALA A 98 11.55 8.54 0.80
C ALA A 98 12.31 7.35 1.39
N GLU A 99 13.30 7.60 2.25
CA GLU A 99 14.08 6.54 2.90
C GLU A 99 13.22 5.66 3.80
N ARG A 100 12.24 6.25 4.49
CA ARG A 100 11.28 5.47 5.32
C ARG A 100 10.33 4.65 4.46
N VAL A 101 9.88 5.17 3.31
CA VAL A 101 9.08 4.41 2.34
C VAL A 101 9.88 3.22 1.81
N LEU A 102 11.09 3.48 1.31
CA LEU A 102 12.01 2.44 0.82
C LEU A 102 12.34 1.40 1.90
N ALA A 103 12.53 1.81 3.15
CA ALA A 103 12.78 0.88 4.24
C ALA A 103 11.59 -0.05 4.50
N ALA A 104 10.35 0.47 4.41
CA ALA A 104 9.13 -0.33 4.53
C ALA A 104 9.01 -1.31 3.35
N GLU A 105 9.25 -0.84 2.13
CA GLU A 105 9.20 -1.66 0.92
C GLU A 105 10.26 -2.76 0.88
N ARG A 106 11.50 -2.46 1.28
CA ARG A 106 12.58 -3.46 1.38
C ARG A 106 12.24 -4.54 2.40
N ARG A 107 11.69 -4.17 3.57
CA ARG A 107 11.25 -5.13 4.58
C ARG A 107 10.12 -6.00 4.05
N MET A 108 9.11 -5.40 3.42
CA MET A 108 8.00 -6.12 2.79
C MET A 108 8.50 -7.11 1.73
N SER A 109 9.31 -6.61 0.79
CA SER A 109 9.91 -7.35 -0.31
C SER A 109 10.70 -8.55 0.20
N HIS A 110 11.57 -8.34 1.20
CA HIS A 110 12.34 -9.42 1.82
C HIS A 110 11.44 -10.50 2.40
N ARG A 111 10.45 -10.14 3.22
CA ARG A 111 9.57 -11.11 3.88
C ARG A 111 8.71 -11.88 2.89
N LEU A 112 8.18 -11.21 1.86
CA LEU A 112 7.42 -11.86 0.80
C LEU A 112 8.27 -12.87 0.01
N SER A 113 9.56 -12.58 -0.20
CA SER A 113 10.45 -13.46 -0.94
C SER A 113 11.09 -14.59 -0.12
N HIS A 114 11.19 -14.46 1.21
CA HIS A 114 11.96 -15.40 2.04
C HIS A 114 11.17 -16.08 3.17
N ASP A 115 10.09 -15.46 3.65
CA ASP A 115 9.30 -16.02 4.77
C ASP A 115 8.14 -16.89 4.28
N LEU A 116 7.83 -16.85 2.97
CA LEU A 116 6.67 -17.49 2.36
C LEU A 116 7.07 -18.42 1.24
N TRP A 117 6.27 -19.46 1.05
CA TRP A 117 6.29 -20.38 -0.08
C TRP A 117 4.93 -20.34 -0.75
N TYR A 118 4.95 -20.49 -2.07
CA TYR A 118 3.77 -20.40 -2.91
C TYR A 118 3.57 -21.72 -3.64
N GLU A 119 2.40 -22.31 -3.44
CA GLU A 119 2.00 -23.61 -3.97
C GLU A 119 1.32 -23.45 -5.33
N ASP A 120 1.03 -24.59 -5.96
CA ASP A 120 0.22 -24.61 -7.17
C ASP A 120 -1.11 -23.84 -6.95
N PRO A 121 -1.51 -22.97 -7.91
CA PRO A 121 -1.05 -22.93 -9.29
C PRO A 121 0.06 -21.91 -9.57
N ILE A 122 0.74 -21.37 -8.56
CA ILE A 122 1.84 -20.42 -8.71
C ILE A 122 3.08 -21.22 -9.09
N ALA A 123 3.60 -20.96 -10.30
CA ALA A 123 4.79 -21.64 -10.82
C ALA A 123 6.03 -20.75 -10.79
N CYS A 124 5.84 -19.43 -10.75
CA CYS A 124 6.91 -18.45 -10.83
C CYS A 124 6.45 -17.15 -10.17
N THR A 125 7.37 -16.50 -9.45
CA THR A 125 7.14 -15.22 -8.78
C THR A 125 8.17 -14.19 -9.21
N TYR A 126 7.72 -13.02 -9.65
CA TYR A 126 8.60 -11.89 -9.93
C TYR A 126 8.48 -10.85 -8.83
N ASN A 127 9.61 -10.27 -8.44
CA ASN A 127 9.68 -9.15 -7.49
C ASN A 127 10.46 -7.98 -8.11
N PRO A 128 9.77 -7.01 -8.76
CA PRO A 128 10.40 -5.86 -9.39
C PRO A 128 11.16 -4.97 -8.41
N LEU A 129 10.81 -5.00 -7.11
CA LEU A 129 11.55 -4.25 -6.10
C LEU A 129 12.97 -4.81 -5.87
N VAL A 130 13.28 -5.99 -6.41
CA VAL A 130 14.61 -6.60 -6.38
C VAL A 130 15.33 -6.40 -7.70
N TYR A 131 14.77 -6.88 -8.82
CA TYR A 131 15.51 -6.85 -10.09
C TYR A 131 15.46 -5.48 -10.78
N ALA A 132 14.48 -4.62 -10.49
CA ALA A 132 14.37 -3.25 -10.96
C ALA A 132 14.53 -2.22 -9.82
N SER A 133 15.30 -2.59 -8.78
CA SER A 133 15.43 -1.79 -7.55
C SER A 133 15.98 -0.39 -7.81
N GLU A 134 16.89 -0.22 -8.78
CA GLU A 134 17.47 1.09 -9.09
C GLU A 134 16.42 2.07 -9.63
N ALA A 135 15.62 1.64 -10.61
CA ALA A 135 14.52 2.44 -11.16
C ALA A 135 13.45 2.75 -10.10
N HIS A 136 13.10 1.77 -9.27
CA HIS A 136 12.14 1.97 -8.20
C HIS A 136 12.65 2.95 -7.12
N GLU A 137 13.93 2.82 -6.71
CA GLU A 137 14.53 3.75 -5.77
C GLU A 137 14.60 5.16 -6.31
N TRP A 138 14.92 5.33 -7.58
CA TRP A 138 14.90 6.62 -8.25
C TRP A 138 13.49 7.24 -8.19
N TYR A 139 12.45 6.46 -8.54
CA TYR A 139 11.05 6.92 -8.50
C TYR A 139 10.65 7.38 -7.09
N THR A 140 10.93 6.56 -6.08
CA THR A 140 10.56 6.85 -4.70
C THR A 140 11.36 8.04 -4.13
N LYS A 141 12.67 8.14 -4.41
CA LYS A 141 13.47 9.30 -3.98
C LYS A 141 13.03 10.59 -4.68
N LYS A 142 12.70 10.54 -5.96
CA LYS A 142 12.27 11.72 -6.73
C LYS A 142 10.88 12.19 -6.31
N PHE A 143 9.93 11.26 -6.14
CA PHE A 143 8.51 11.63 -6.03
C PHE A 143 7.89 11.39 -4.64
N ALA A 144 8.53 10.67 -3.72
CA ALA A 144 8.10 10.51 -2.32
C ALA A 144 9.01 11.26 -1.31
N ASN A 145 9.64 12.35 -1.72
CA ASN A 145 10.52 13.18 -0.86
C ASN A 145 9.76 14.18 0.04
N SER A 146 8.45 14.33 -0.13
CA SER A 146 7.58 15.22 0.63
C SER A 146 6.34 14.49 1.16
N ARG A 147 5.60 15.13 2.07
CA ARG A 147 4.27 14.62 2.45
C ARG A 147 3.35 14.69 1.24
N LYS A 148 2.37 13.78 1.20
CA LYS A 148 1.38 13.73 0.12
C LYS A 148 0.02 14.07 0.66
N GLU A 149 -0.85 14.59 -0.19
CA GLU A 149 -2.25 14.79 0.14
C GLU A 149 -3.04 13.51 -0.12
N ILE A 150 -2.75 12.86 -1.26
CA ILE A 150 -3.47 11.69 -1.76
C ILE A 150 -2.47 10.58 -2.11
N LEU A 151 -2.66 9.39 -1.52
CA LEU A 151 -1.93 8.18 -1.89
C LEU A 151 -2.84 7.29 -2.74
N LEU A 152 -2.48 7.07 -3.99
CA LEU A 152 -3.17 6.16 -4.89
C LEU A 152 -2.57 4.76 -4.75
N VAL A 153 -3.40 3.74 -4.57
CA VAL A 153 -2.95 2.36 -4.29
C VAL A 153 -3.46 1.39 -5.35
N GLY A 154 -2.54 0.87 -6.17
CA GLY A 154 -2.77 -0.25 -7.07
C GLY A 154 -2.61 -1.60 -6.36
N LEU A 155 -2.98 -2.70 -7.03
CA LEU A 155 -2.92 -4.03 -6.43
C LEU A 155 -1.53 -4.66 -6.52
N ASN A 156 -1.10 -5.03 -7.73
CA ASN A 156 0.16 -5.71 -8.00
C ASN A 156 0.71 -5.35 -9.39
N PRO A 157 2.00 -5.62 -9.68
CA PRO A 157 2.57 -5.31 -10.98
C PRO A 157 1.89 -6.07 -12.11
N GLU A 158 1.75 -5.41 -13.26
CA GLU A 158 1.40 -6.04 -14.53
C GLU A 158 2.68 -6.31 -15.36
N PRO A 159 2.69 -7.34 -16.23
CA PRO A 159 3.91 -7.76 -16.95
C PRO A 159 4.55 -6.72 -17.84
N LEU A 160 3.79 -5.79 -18.41
CA LEU A 160 4.27 -4.76 -19.34
C LEU A 160 4.56 -3.42 -18.65
N GLY A 161 4.10 -3.24 -17.41
CA GLY A 161 4.25 -1.99 -16.67
C GLY A 161 5.34 -2.11 -15.62
N MET A 162 4.93 -2.10 -14.35
CA MET A 162 5.84 -2.26 -13.20
C MET A 162 6.68 -3.54 -13.27
N GLY A 163 6.21 -4.60 -13.93
CA GLY A 163 6.99 -5.81 -14.18
C GLY A 163 8.25 -5.58 -15.02
N GLN A 164 8.25 -4.59 -15.90
CA GLN A 164 9.43 -4.19 -16.67
C GLN A 164 10.20 -3.06 -15.98
N THR A 165 9.50 -2.07 -15.42
CA THR A 165 10.11 -0.79 -15.04
C THR A 165 10.41 -0.64 -13.56
N GLY A 166 9.82 -1.47 -12.70
CA GLY A 166 9.84 -1.28 -11.24
C GLY A 166 8.97 -0.12 -10.74
N ILE A 167 8.33 0.65 -11.63
CA ILE A 167 7.49 1.81 -11.26
C ILE A 167 6.01 1.41 -11.29
N PRO A 168 5.20 1.73 -10.26
CA PRO A 168 3.77 1.45 -10.25
C PRO A 168 3.07 1.94 -11.53
N PHE A 169 2.28 1.06 -12.17
CA PHE A 169 1.63 1.36 -13.46
C PHE A 169 2.62 1.86 -14.53
N GLY A 170 3.89 1.43 -14.47
CA GLY A 170 4.97 2.08 -15.20
C GLY A 170 5.01 1.71 -16.68
N ASP A 171 4.13 2.32 -17.48
CA ASP A 171 4.25 2.33 -18.94
C ASP A 171 5.58 2.98 -19.35
N ILE A 172 6.37 2.24 -20.14
CA ILE A 172 7.77 2.59 -20.44
C ILE A 172 7.89 3.96 -21.10
N SER A 173 7.02 4.26 -22.08
CA SER A 173 7.06 5.54 -22.79
C SER A 173 6.83 6.70 -21.81
N VAL A 174 5.91 6.54 -20.87
CA VAL A 174 5.56 7.62 -19.94
C VAL A 174 6.59 7.75 -18.80
N VAL A 175 7.12 6.65 -18.28
CA VAL A 175 8.14 6.73 -17.21
C VAL A 175 9.48 7.26 -17.74
N ARG A 176 9.87 6.93 -18.96
CA ARG A 176 11.07 7.47 -19.60
C ARG A 176 10.85 8.92 -20.01
N ASP A 177 9.84 9.19 -20.83
CA ASP A 177 9.73 10.48 -21.54
C ASP A 177 9.09 11.58 -20.69
N TRP A 178 8.10 11.25 -19.84
CA TRP A 178 7.42 12.24 -19.00
C TRP A 178 7.99 12.31 -17.59
N MET A 179 8.21 11.17 -16.92
CA MET A 179 8.81 11.19 -15.57
C MET A 179 10.31 11.48 -15.59
N GLY A 180 10.98 11.19 -16.71
CA GLY A 180 12.41 11.40 -16.89
C GLY A 180 13.28 10.32 -16.22
N LEU A 181 12.81 9.07 -16.20
CA LEU A 181 13.61 7.95 -15.71
C LEU A 181 14.90 7.84 -16.57
N PRO A 182 16.10 7.88 -15.97
CA PRO A 182 17.34 7.83 -16.73
C PRO A 182 17.45 6.52 -17.51
N GLU A 183 17.85 6.58 -18.78
CA GLU A 183 18.09 5.38 -19.59
C GLU A 183 19.24 4.51 -19.06
N THR A 184 20.08 5.06 -18.18
CA THR A 184 21.20 4.37 -17.56
C THR A 184 20.81 3.49 -16.37
N VAL A 185 19.56 3.51 -15.91
CA VAL A 185 19.13 2.67 -14.78
C VAL A 185 19.23 1.18 -15.14
N SER A 186 19.78 0.38 -14.24
CA SER A 186 19.89 -1.06 -14.42
C SER A 186 18.59 -1.75 -14.06
N ILE A 187 18.04 -2.51 -15.01
CA ILE A 187 16.96 -3.46 -14.78
C ILE A 187 17.50 -4.85 -15.08
N LYS A 188 17.56 -5.68 -14.05
CA LYS A 188 18.02 -7.07 -14.12
C LYS A 188 16.86 -8.00 -14.45
N LYS A 189 17.18 -9.27 -14.68
CA LYS A 189 16.20 -10.33 -14.80
C LYS A 189 15.79 -10.89 -13.43
N PRO A 190 14.55 -11.39 -13.28
CA PRO A 190 14.19 -12.22 -12.14
C PRO A 190 15.00 -13.52 -12.16
N GLU A 191 15.28 -14.09 -10.99
CA GLU A 191 16.08 -15.32 -10.84
C GLU A 191 15.51 -16.50 -11.64
N ASN A 192 14.19 -16.67 -11.59
CA ASN A 192 13.47 -17.72 -12.31
C ASN A 192 12.53 -17.10 -13.35
N GLU A 193 13.09 -16.65 -14.48
CA GLU A 193 12.34 -16.03 -15.56
C GLU A 193 11.45 -17.05 -16.31
N HIS A 194 10.15 -16.77 -16.35
CA HIS A 194 9.19 -17.55 -17.14
C HIS A 194 9.36 -17.24 -18.64
N PRO A 195 9.52 -18.25 -19.52
CA PRO A 195 9.83 -18.04 -20.95
C PRO A 195 8.85 -17.15 -21.73
N LYS A 196 7.57 -17.17 -21.34
CA LYS A 196 6.50 -16.34 -21.95
C LYS A 196 6.33 -14.95 -21.34
N ARG A 197 7.14 -14.61 -20.33
CA ARG A 197 7.10 -13.33 -19.60
C ARG A 197 8.52 -12.84 -19.37
N PRO A 198 9.33 -12.64 -20.42
CA PRO A 198 10.67 -12.10 -20.25
C PRO A 198 10.61 -10.68 -19.68
N VAL A 199 11.64 -10.32 -18.91
CA VAL A 199 11.90 -8.96 -18.47
C VAL A 199 13.00 -8.39 -19.36
N THR A 200 12.62 -7.48 -20.26
CA THR A 200 13.54 -6.75 -21.16
C THR A 200 13.71 -5.30 -20.72
N GLY A 201 13.10 -4.90 -19.60
CA GLY A 201 13.28 -3.57 -19.02
C GLY A 201 12.76 -2.46 -19.92
N LEU A 202 13.54 -1.39 -20.08
CA LEU A 202 13.14 -0.23 -20.89
C LEU A 202 13.15 -0.50 -22.40
N GLU A 203 13.60 -1.68 -22.83
CA GLU A 203 13.58 -2.11 -24.24
C GLU A 203 12.28 -2.81 -24.64
N GLU A 204 11.37 -3.11 -23.70
CA GLU A 204 10.08 -3.70 -24.03
C GLU A 204 9.26 -2.75 -24.93
N PRO A 205 8.91 -3.15 -26.16
CA PRO A 205 8.21 -2.28 -27.10
C PRO A 205 6.70 -2.14 -26.81
N LEU A 206 6.13 -3.03 -26.00
CA LEU A 206 4.68 -3.04 -25.74
C LEU A 206 4.28 -2.04 -24.64
N THR A 207 3.18 -1.34 -24.91
CA THR A 207 2.56 -0.39 -23.97
C THR A 207 1.81 -1.12 -22.86
N ASP A 208 1.99 -0.67 -21.61
CA ASP A 208 1.08 -1.02 -20.53
C ASP A 208 -0.16 -0.11 -20.61
N THR A 209 -1.25 -0.61 -21.18
CA THR A 209 -2.47 0.19 -21.35
C THR A 209 -3.01 0.78 -20.04
N SER A 210 -2.85 0.05 -18.93
CA SER A 210 -3.29 0.53 -17.61
C SER A 210 -2.46 1.73 -17.15
N GLY A 211 -1.14 1.62 -17.28
CA GLY A 211 -0.19 2.68 -17.00
C GLY A 211 -0.30 3.87 -17.92
N HIS A 212 -0.46 3.65 -19.22
CA HIS A 212 -0.63 4.72 -20.19
C HIS A 212 -1.87 5.57 -19.86
N ARG A 213 -2.99 4.93 -19.52
CA ARG A 213 -4.21 5.63 -19.11
C ARG A 213 -4.00 6.46 -17.84
N LEU A 214 -3.37 5.86 -16.83
CA LEU A 214 -3.15 6.54 -15.56
C LEU A 214 -2.20 7.72 -15.71
N TRP A 215 -1.04 7.50 -16.32
CA TRP A 215 0.04 8.49 -16.35
C TRP A 215 -0.11 9.49 -17.49
N ASN A 216 -0.41 9.03 -18.71
CA ASN A 216 -0.50 9.92 -19.87
C ASN A 216 -1.89 10.56 -19.97
N GLU A 217 -2.94 9.74 -20.08
CA GLU A 217 -4.29 10.25 -20.37
C GLU A 217 -4.93 11.00 -19.19
N TRP A 218 -4.53 10.69 -17.96
CA TRP A 218 -5.04 11.38 -16.77
C TRP A 218 -4.00 12.29 -16.11
N ALA A 219 -2.90 11.77 -15.56
CA ALA A 219 -1.98 12.56 -14.74
C ALA A 219 -1.33 13.70 -15.53
N ARG A 220 -0.62 13.40 -16.63
CA ARG A 220 -0.01 14.38 -17.53
C ARG A 220 -1.05 15.32 -18.14
N ALA A 221 -2.17 14.79 -18.64
CA ALA A 221 -3.22 15.61 -19.25
C ALA A 221 -3.85 16.64 -18.28
N THR A 222 -3.84 16.37 -16.97
CA THR A 222 -4.45 17.27 -15.97
C THR A 222 -3.45 18.14 -15.21
N HIS A 223 -2.16 17.78 -15.17
CA HIS A 223 -1.12 18.49 -14.42
C HIS A 223 0.00 19.05 -15.30
N GLY A 224 -0.03 18.77 -16.60
CA GLY A 224 0.90 19.31 -17.59
C GLY A 224 2.17 18.46 -17.77
N GLU A 225 3.13 19.04 -18.50
CA GLU A 225 4.38 18.40 -18.92
C GLU A 225 5.37 18.15 -17.79
N ASN A 226 5.24 18.88 -16.67
CA ASN A 226 6.09 18.73 -15.50
C ASN A 226 5.50 17.67 -14.53
N PRO A 227 6.08 16.47 -14.38
CA PRO A 227 5.50 15.42 -13.53
C PRO A 227 5.45 15.83 -12.05
N GLU A 228 6.36 16.69 -11.59
CA GLU A 228 6.38 17.24 -10.23
C GLU A 228 5.07 17.93 -9.85
N ALA A 229 4.34 18.51 -10.80
CA ALA A 229 3.03 19.13 -10.54
C ALA A 229 1.97 18.11 -10.08
N PHE A 230 2.02 16.87 -10.58
CA PHE A 230 1.19 15.78 -10.07
C PHE A 230 1.70 15.30 -8.71
N PHE A 231 3.01 15.08 -8.61
CA PHE A 231 3.62 14.49 -7.41
C PHE A 231 3.70 15.45 -6.21
N GLU A 232 3.43 16.75 -6.38
CA GLU A 232 3.26 17.68 -5.27
C GLU A 232 2.15 17.21 -4.32
N ARG A 233 1.04 16.68 -4.86
CA ARG A 233 -0.14 16.27 -4.10
C ARG A 233 -0.32 14.76 -4.06
N PHE A 234 0.05 14.06 -5.13
CA PHE A 234 -0.19 12.63 -5.30
C PHE A 234 1.07 11.80 -5.16
N PHE A 235 0.91 10.52 -4.80
CA PHE A 235 1.91 9.48 -5.02
C PHE A 235 1.20 8.17 -5.35
N VAL A 236 1.78 7.34 -6.21
CA VAL A 236 1.21 6.05 -6.60
C VAL A 236 2.04 4.94 -5.98
N TYR A 237 1.35 4.00 -5.34
CA TYR A 237 1.94 2.89 -4.62
C TYR A 237 1.31 1.56 -5.05
N THR A 238 2.11 0.50 -5.08
CA THR A 238 1.63 -0.86 -5.37
C THR A 238 1.54 -1.63 -4.06
N TYR A 239 0.35 -2.10 -3.70
CA TYR A 239 0.11 -2.77 -2.41
C TYR A 239 0.91 -4.06 -2.24
N CYS A 240 0.90 -4.95 -3.24
CA CYS A 240 1.71 -6.16 -3.25
C CYS A 240 2.72 -6.08 -4.39
N PRO A 241 4.03 -6.07 -4.11
CA PRO A 241 5.04 -5.92 -5.16
C PRO A 241 5.24 -7.19 -6.00
N LEU A 242 4.65 -8.32 -5.62
CA LEU A 242 4.88 -9.58 -6.33
C LEU A 242 3.94 -9.75 -7.52
N MET A 243 4.48 -10.32 -8.60
CA MET A 243 3.69 -10.95 -9.66
C MET A 243 3.70 -12.45 -9.47
N PHE A 244 2.52 -13.07 -9.46
CA PHE A 244 2.37 -14.52 -9.42
C PHE A 244 2.00 -15.04 -10.82
N LEU A 245 2.76 -16.00 -11.34
CA LEU A 245 2.57 -16.54 -12.68
C LEU A 245 2.25 -18.04 -12.63
N ARG A 246 1.26 -18.47 -13.42
CA ARG A 246 1.02 -19.90 -13.70
C ARG A 246 2.11 -20.47 -14.59
N LYS A 247 2.19 -21.80 -14.68
CA LYS A 247 3.00 -22.54 -15.69
C LYS A 247 2.72 -22.10 -17.13
N SER A 248 1.53 -21.54 -17.39
CA SER A 248 1.17 -20.99 -18.71
C SER A 248 1.69 -19.58 -18.97
N GLY A 249 2.26 -18.90 -17.98
CA GLY A 249 2.63 -17.48 -18.00
C GLY A 249 1.46 -16.53 -17.71
N LYS A 250 0.27 -17.04 -17.35
CA LYS A 250 -0.88 -16.21 -16.96
C LYS A 250 -0.67 -15.65 -15.55
N LEU A 251 -0.92 -14.36 -15.38
CA LEU A 251 -0.89 -13.67 -14.10
C LEU A 251 -2.01 -14.19 -13.17
N ILE A 252 -1.68 -14.38 -11.89
CA ILE A 252 -2.61 -14.61 -10.80
C ILE A 252 -2.52 -13.37 -9.91
N SER A 253 -3.64 -12.69 -9.71
CA SER A 253 -3.66 -11.55 -8.80
C SER A 253 -3.58 -12.04 -7.34
N PRO A 254 -2.92 -11.30 -6.42
CA PRO A 254 -2.79 -11.70 -5.01
C PRO A 254 -4.11 -12.00 -4.31
N ASN A 255 -5.22 -11.40 -4.75
CA ASN A 255 -6.54 -11.71 -4.19
C ASN A 255 -7.09 -13.07 -4.63
N MET A 256 -6.48 -13.73 -5.62
CA MET A 256 -6.91 -15.01 -6.20
C MET A 256 -5.96 -16.18 -5.89
N ILE A 257 -4.92 -15.97 -5.07
CA ILE A 257 -4.04 -17.05 -4.60
C ILE A 257 -4.71 -17.86 -3.47
N HIS A 258 -4.07 -18.93 -3.00
CA HIS A 258 -4.65 -19.79 -1.98
C HIS A 258 -5.00 -18.98 -0.72
N PRO A 259 -6.17 -19.22 -0.06
CA PRO A 259 -6.61 -18.38 1.06
C PRO A 259 -5.57 -18.21 2.19
N TYR A 260 -4.85 -19.28 2.53
CA TYR A 260 -3.78 -19.23 3.55
C TYR A 260 -2.59 -18.35 3.12
N GLU A 261 -2.12 -18.49 1.88
CA GLU A 261 -1.05 -17.66 1.31
C GLU A 261 -1.50 -16.20 1.23
N ARG A 262 -2.73 -15.96 0.76
CA ARG A 262 -3.32 -14.63 0.65
C ARG A 262 -3.38 -13.93 2.00
N LEU A 263 -3.72 -14.65 3.07
CA LEU A 263 -3.72 -14.11 4.43
C LEU A 263 -2.32 -13.63 4.81
N LYS A 264 -1.30 -14.47 4.60
CA LYS A 264 0.10 -14.14 4.93
C LYS A 264 0.69 -13.01 4.09
N VAL A 265 0.47 -13.03 2.78
CA VAL A 265 0.83 -11.93 1.89
C VAL A 265 0.17 -10.64 2.35
N SER A 266 -1.14 -10.69 2.65
CA SER A 266 -1.88 -9.50 3.07
C SER A 266 -1.42 -8.96 4.42
N GLU A 267 -1.07 -9.82 5.38
CA GLU A 267 -0.51 -9.40 6.68
C GLU A 267 0.79 -8.58 6.49
N ILE A 268 1.69 -9.04 5.62
CA ILE A 268 2.97 -8.38 5.33
C ILE A 268 2.75 -7.06 4.58
N CYS A 269 1.94 -7.08 3.52
CA CYS A 269 1.66 -5.88 2.71
C CYS A 269 0.90 -4.81 3.50
N ASP A 270 -0.02 -5.21 4.38
CA ASP A 270 -0.72 -4.30 5.29
C ASP A 270 0.22 -3.54 6.22
N GLU A 271 1.23 -4.23 6.77
CA GLU A 271 2.23 -3.63 7.64
C GLU A 271 3.03 -2.57 6.89
N ALA A 272 3.43 -2.90 5.65
CA ALA A 272 4.13 -1.98 4.77
C ALA A 272 3.26 -0.75 4.43
N LEU A 273 1.99 -0.97 4.06
CA LEU A 273 1.06 0.12 3.74
C LEU A 273 0.87 1.07 4.94
N ARG A 274 0.74 0.54 6.16
CA ARG A 274 0.69 1.37 7.38
C ARG A 274 1.96 2.20 7.57
N ALA A 275 3.13 1.63 7.34
CA ALA A 275 4.41 2.34 7.44
C ALA A 275 4.56 3.43 6.36
N VAL A 276 4.16 3.14 5.12
CA VAL A 276 4.16 4.10 4.00
C VAL A 276 3.21 5.27 4.29
N VAL A 277 1.99 5.00 4.76
CA VAL A 277 1.02 6.04 5.17
C VAL A 277 1.56 6.86 6.34
N ALA A 278 2.22 6.23 7.32
CA ALA A 278 2.85 6.96 8.42
C ALA A 278 3.99 7.89 7.95
N ALA A 279 4.74 7.48 6.91
CA ALA A 279 5.84 8.25 6.34
C ALA A 279 5.33 9.43 5.50
N LEU A 280 4.42 9.17 4.56
CA LEU A 280 3.89 10.16 3.60
C LEU A 280 2.82 11.07 4.20
N ARG A 281 2.13 10.61 5.25
CA ARG A 281 1.04 11.31 5.94
C ARG A 281 -0.06 11.83 4.99
N PRO A 282 -0.60 10.99 4.09
CA PRO A 282 -1.72 11.38 3.24
C PRO A 282 -2.95 11.69 4.07
N ARG A 283 -3.77 12.62 3.57
CA ARG A 283 -5.12 12.88 4.09
C ARG A 283 -6.13 11.88 3.53
N MET A 284 -5.87 11.38 2.33
CA MET A 284 -6.70 10.41 1.64
C MET A 284 -5.88 9.27 1.05
N VAL A 285 -6.40 8.05 1.17
CA VAL A 285 -5.92 6.89 0.42
C VAL A 285 -7.00 6.47 -0.58
N VAL A 286 -6.63 6.29 -1.84
CA VAL A 286 -7.57 5.95 -2.91
C VAL A 286 -7.13 4.66 -3.58
N GLY A 287 -7.94 3.62 -3.43
CA GLY A 287 -7.70 2.36 -4.13
C GLY A 287 -8.04 2.47 -5.62
N ILE A 288 -7.14 2.04 -6.49
CA ILE A 288 -7.41 1.92 -7.93
C ILE A 288 -8.04 0.54 -8.14
N GLY A 289 -9.36 0.50 -8.13
CA GLY A 289 -10.18 -0.71 -8.09
C GLY A 289 -10.74 -1.03 -6.70
N GLY A 290 -11.77 -1.88 -6.68
CA GLY A 290 -12.51 -2.19 -5.45
C GLY A 290 -11.66 -2.94 -4.41
N TRP A 291 -10.85 -3.92 -4.83
CA TRP A 291 -10.05 -4.70 -3.88
C TRP A 291 -8.97 -3.87 -3.17
N PRO A 292 -8.12 -3.07 -3.87
CA PRO A 292 -7.19 -2.17 -3.18
C PRO A 292 -7.85 -1.18 -2.24
N MET A 293 -9.05 -0.69 -2.58
CA MET A 293 -9.81 0.21 -1.71
C MET A 293 -10.25 -0.49 -0.42
N GLU A 294 -10.93 -1.63 -0.53
CA GLU A 294 -11.40 -2.39 0.63
C GLU A 294 -10.23 -2.85 1.51
N ARG A 295 -9.13 -3.30 0.89
CA ARG A 295 -7.93 -3.67 1.63
C ARG A 295 -7.30 -2.49 2.36
N SER A 296 -7.21 -1.33 1.71
CA SER A 296 -6.70 -0.11 2.34
C SER A 296 -7.58 0.31 3.52
N ARG A 297 -8.91 0.25 3.39
CA ARG A 297 -9.86 0.52 4.47
C ARG A 297 -9.63 -0.39 5.67
N PHE A 298 -9.43 -1.68 5.43
CA PHE A 298 -9.14 -2.67 6.48
C PHE A 298 -7.79 -2.41 7.15
N ALA A 299 -6.72 -2.33 6.36
CA ALA A 299 -5.34 -2.20 6.82
C ALA A 299 -5.10 -0.92 7.62
N LEU A 300 -5.84 0.14 7.28
CA LEU A 300 -5.68 1.49 7.80
C LEU A 300 -6.82 1.93 8.73
N LYS A 301 -7.61 0.99 9.28
CA LYS A 301 -8.76 1.28 10.16
C LYS A 301 -8.47 2.29 11.27
N ASP A 302 -7.27 2.29 11.84
CA ASP A 302 -6.89 3.22 12.92
C ASP A 302 -6.54 4.62 12.42
N PHE A 303 -6.10 4.76 11.16
CA PHE A 303 -5.96 6.05 10.50
C PHE A 303 -7.33 6.60 10.09
N VAL A 304 -8.24 5.74 9.63
CA VAL A 304 -9.63 6.13 9.32
C VAL A 304 -10.35 6.66 10.56
N LYS A 305 -10.20 5.99 11.72
CA LYS A 305 -10.70 6.51 13.02
C LYS A 305 -10.15 7.89 13.39
N LYS A 306 -8.97 8.25 12.86
CA LYS A 306 -8.31 9.56 13.06
C LYS A 306 -8.67 10.58 11.97
N GLY A 307 -9.63 10.27 11.11
CA GLY A 307 -10.15 11.18 10.08
C GLY A 307 -9.56 10.99 8.69
N MET A 308 -8.75 9.96 8.43
CA MET A 308 -8.28 9.68 7.07
C MET A 308 -9.42 9.19 6.17
N VAL A 309 -9.53 9.76 4.97
CA VAL A 309 -10.54 9.39 3.99
C VAL A 309 -10.06 8.22 3.13
N ILE A 310 -10.96 7.26 2.84
CA ILE A 310 -10.71 6.16 1.91
C ILE A 310 -11.63 6.29 0.70
N GLY A 311 -11.04 6.48 -0.48
CA GLY A 311 -11.73 6.57 -1.76
C GLY A 311 -11.47 5.38 -2.68
N SER A 312 -12.17 5.36 -3.81
CA SER A 312 -11.96 4.40 -4.89
C SER A 312 -11.95 5.11 -6.24
N LEU A 313 -11.09 4.64 -7.14
CA LEU A 313 -11.15 4.88 -8.58
C LEU A 313 -11.51 3.59 -9.30
N MET A 314 -12.03 3.74 -10.51
CA MET A 314 -12.20 2.63 -11.43
C MET A 314 -10.84 2.15 -11.93
N HIS A 315 -10.62 0.83 -12.02
CA HIS A 315 -9.37 0.30 -12.55
C HIS A 315 -9.23 0.62 -14.06
N PRO A 316 -8.03 1.02 -14.55
CA PRO A 316 -7.84 1.41 -15.96
C PRO A 316 -7.83 0.25 -16.96
N ASN A 317 -7.64 -0.99 -16.51
CA ASN A 317 -7.55 -2.17 -17.40
C ASN A 317 -8.86 -2.40 -18.19
N PRO A 318 -8.80 -2.54 -19.54
CA PRO A 318 -9.94 -2.80 -20.40
C PRO A 318 -10.64 -4.16 -20.23
N SER A 319 -10.06 -5.13 -19.51
CA SER A 319 -10.68 -6.46 -19.33
C SER A 319 -11.84 -6.50 -18.33
N SER A 320 -12.12 -5.41 -17.62
CA SER A 320 -13.44 -5.24 -16.99
C SER A 320 -14.48 -5.05 -18.11
N SER A 321 -15.63 -5.73 -18.07
CA SER A 321 -16.68 -5.77 -19.11
C SER A 321 -17.20 -4.42 -19.63
N LEU A 322 -16.79 -3.31 -19.01
CA LEU A 322 -16.84 -1.98 -19.58
C LEU A 322 -15.48 -1.70 -20.21
N ALA A 323 -15.35 -1.90 -21.53
CA ALA A 323 -14.46 -1.02 -22.29
C ALA A 323 -14.79 0.39 -21.80
N ASN A 324 -13.82 1.09 -21.20
CA ASN A 324 -14.07 2.34 -20.48
C ASN A 324 -13.74 3.55 -21.37
N PRO A 325 -14.58 3.91 -22.36
CA PRO A 325 -14.40 5.18 -23.04
C PRO A 325 -14.52 6.29 -21.99
N GLY A 326 -13.60 7.25 -22.06
CA GLY A 326 -13.50 8.35 -21.12
C GLY A 326 -13.05 7.96 -19.71
N TRP A 327 -12.24 6.89 -19.54
CA TRP A 327 -11.67 6.53 -18.22
C TRP A 327 -10.98 7.72 -17.55
N ALA A 328 -10.15 8.46 -18.28
CA ALA A 328 -9.44 9.63 -17.76
C ALA A 328 -10.39 10.73 -17.27
N GLU A 329 -11.44 11.05 -18.04
CA GLU A 329 -12.41 12.08 -17.64
C GLU A 329 -13.25 11.65 -16.42
N LYS A 330 -13.68 10.39 -16.38
CA LYS A 330 -14.37 9.82 -15.21
C LYS A 330 -13.48 9.84 -13.97
N THR A 331 -12.19 9.54 -14.13
CA THR A 331 -11.19 9.58 -13.06
C THR A 331 -10.99 10.99 -12.55
N LYS A 332 -10.81 11.97 -13.45
CA LYS A 332 -10.71 13.38 -13.11
C LYS A 332 -11.91 13.85 -12.29
N LYS A 333 -13.13 13.58 -12.77
CA LYS A 333 -14.37 13.94 -12.05
C LYS A 333 -14.42 13.28 -10.67
N ARG A 334 -14.11 11.97 -10.59
CA ARG A 334 -14.17 11.25 -9.31
C ARG A 334 -13.14 11.76 -8.30
N VAL A 335 -11.94 12.14 -8.74
CA VAL A 335 -10.92 12.73 -7.86
C VAL A 335 -11.38 14.09 -7.34
N GLN A 336 -12.03 14.92 -8.15
CA GLN A 336 -12.60 16.19 -7.69
C GLN A 336 -13.69 15.99 -6.63
N GLU A 337 -14.58 15.01 -6.82
CA GLU A 337 -15.60 14.64 -5.83
C GLU A 337 -14.96 14.17 -4.52
N LEU A 338 -13.96 13.28 -4.60
CA LEU A 338 -13.23 12.79 -3.43
C LEU A 338 -12.53 13.92 -2.66
N ILE A 339 -11.88 14.86 -3.37
CA ILE A 339 -11.26 16.03 -2.74
C ILE A 339 -12.33 16.87 -2.03
N ALA A 340 -13.48 17.12 -2.66
CA ALA A 340 -14.57 17.86 -2.03
C ALA A 340 -15.10 17.14 -0.77
N GLU A 341 -15.30 15.81 -0.83
CA GLU A 341 -15.68 14.97 0.32
C GLU A 341 -14.67 15.13 1.47
N MET A 342 -13.37 15.08 1.17
CA MET A 342 -12.30 15.23 2.15
C MET A 342 -12.28 16.63 2.80
N MET A 343 -12.46 17.69 2.02
CA MET A 343 -12.50 19.05 2.55
C MET A 343 -13.73 19.26 3.45
N ALA A 344 -14.89 18.73 3.07
CA ALA A 344 -16.10 18.79 3.89
C ALA A 344 -15.95 18.10 5.27
N THR A 345 -15.18 17.01 5.34
CA THR A 345 -14.90 16.34 6.62
C THR A 345 -14.01 17.16 7.55
N GLU A 346 -13.14 18.03 7.02
CA GLU A 346 -12.34 18.94 7.84
C GLU A 346 -13.17 20.05 8.46
N ASP A 347 -14.09 20.65 7.69
CA ASP A 347 -14.94 21.73 8.21
C ASP A 347 -15.83 21.25 9.37
N VAL A 348 -16.34 20.02 9.30
CA VAL A 348 -17.08 19.40 10.42
C VAL A 348 -16.18 19.17 11.64
N TRP A 349 -14.93 18.73 11.43
CA TRP A 349 -13.98 18.49 12.52
C TRP A 349 -13.47 19.78 13.18
N VAL A 350 -13.23 20.83 12.40
CA VAL A 350 -12.80 22.15 12.90
C VAL A 350 -13.94 22.85 13.64
N ASN A 351 -15.18 22.75 13.14
CA ASN A 351 -16.35 23.33 13.79
C ASN A 351 -16.73 22.62 15.10
N THR A 352 -16.57 21.30 15.18
CA THR A 352 -16.81 20.54 16.42
C THR A 352 -15.75 20.79 17.49
N ARG A 353 -14.48 21.04 17.13
CA ARG A 353 -13.42 21.45 18.07
C ARG A 353 -13.48 22.90 18.52
N SER A 354 -13.95 23.81 17.66
CA SER A 354 -13.99 25.25 17.96
C SER A 354 -15.16 25.65 18.86
N GLY A 355 -16.02 24.70 19.29
CA GLY A 355 -17.07 24.96 20.29
C GLY A 355 -18.10 26.01 19.85
N LYS A 356 -18.19 26.33 18.56
CA LYS A 356 -19.25 27.19 18.05
C LYS A 356 -20.54 26.37 18.01
N ARG A 357 -21.28 26.47 19.12
CA ARG A 357 -22.74 26.24 19.15
C ARG A 357 -23.33 26.97 17.94
N VAL A 358 -23.80 26.21 16.96
CA VAL A 358 -24.80 26.71 16.01
C VAL A 358 -25.97 27.15 16.89
N ARG A 359 -26.17 28.46 17.00
CA ARG A 359 -27.42 28.99 17.54
C ARG A 359 -28.45 28.82 16.43
N ASP A 360 -29.58 28.25 16.81
CA ASP A 360 -30.74 27.95 15.97
C ASP A 360 -31.19 29.10 15.06
#